data_AF-A0A350HYG7-F1
#
_entry.id   AF-A0A350HYG7-F1
#
_cell.length_a   1.000
_cell.length_b   1.000
_cell.length_c   1.000
_cell.angle_alpha   90.00
_cell.angle_beta   90.00
_cell.angle_gamma   90.00
#
_symmetry.space_group_name_H-M   'P 1'
#
loop_
_entity.id
_entity.type
_entity.pdbx_description
1 polymer ?
#
loop_
_entity_poly.entity_id
_entity_poly.type
_entity_poly.pdbx_seq_one_letter_code
_entity_poly.pdbx_strand_id
1 'polypeptide(L)'
;MNDKNMSSLFDLSRAIRHEGGISRRLFLQYGAALASLPELANVTQAQTRPRFDLYPFRLGVASGDPDSQSVVLWTRLAPKPLETGGGMDPLAIEVQWELSEDESFGSIVKSGKAVAAPQLGHSVHVEVEGLKPNRWYWYRFLAGNNMSQVGRTRTLPEPSALPKELRFAVTSCQNYEQGLFTAYEQMARDEVDFVCHLGDYIYEYKAGQNGNVRTHLGQEIESLDDYRIRYSQYRSDHLLQSMHAVCPWFVTWDDHEFDNNCANGISEEKDIDPLAYMLRRANAYQAYYEMMPLRKKSLPRGPHLQLYRRASFGSLAELLILDT
;
A
#
# COMPACT_ATOMS: atom_id res chain seq x y z
N MET A 1 -2.42 -17.14 -35.06
CA MET A 1 -2.38 -18.48 -34.43
C MET A 1 -1.02 -18.58 -33.75
N ASN A 2 -0.78 -17.91 -32.62
CA ASN A 2 -1.37 -18.04 -31.28
C ASN A 2 -1.21 -19.44 -30.66
N ASP A 3 -0.85 -19.43 -29.37
CA ASP A 3 -0.74 -20.53 -28.40
C ASP A 3 0.62 -21.21 -28.21
N LYS A 4 1.66 -20.47 -27.77
CA LYS A 4 2.84 -21.09 -27.13
C LYS A 4 3.25 -20.56 -25.75
N ASN A 5 2.65 -19.47 -25.25
CA ASN A 5 2.99 -18.95 -23.91
C ASN A 5 1.98 -19.30 -22.81
N MET A 6 0.86 -19.95 -23.15
CA MET A 6 -0.14 -20.37 -22.17
C MET A 6 0.13 -21.79 -21.61
N SER A 7 1.13 -22.51 -22.16
CA SER A 7 1.49 -23.86 -21.72
C SER A 7 2.34 -23.86 -20.44
N SER A 8 3.21 -22.87 -20.20
CA SER A 8 4.19 -23.00 -19.11
C SER A 8 3.58 -22.93 -17.71
N LEU A 9 2.58 -22.08 -17.48
CA LEU A 9 1.88 -21.97 -16.19
C LEU A 9 0.95 -23.16 -15.94
N PHE A 10 0.24 -23.62 -16.98
CA PHE A 10 -0.58 -24.83 -16.90
C PHE A 10 0.27 -26.08 -16.69
N ASP A 11 1.42 -26.20 -17.36
CA ASP A 11 2.35 -27.31 -17.19
C ASP A 11 3.03 -27.30 -15.81
N LEU A 12 3.32 -26.12 -15.24
CA LEU A 12 3.79 -26.00 -13.86
C LEU A 12 2.72 -26.33 -12.83
N SER A 13 1.49 -25.87 -13.02
CA SER A 13 0.36 -26.23 -12.15
C SER A 13 0.04 -27.73 -12.18
N ARG A 14 0.31 -28.40 -13.31
CA ARG A 14 0.13 -29.84 -13.49
C ARG A 14 1.33 -30.63 -12.93
N ALA A 15 2.55 -30.12 -13.07
CA ALA A 15 3.76 -30.68 -12.48
C ALA A 15 3.75 -30.60 -10.94
N ILE A 16 3.14 -29.57 -10.36
CA ILE A 16 2.89 -29.43 -8.92
C ILE A 16 1.98 -30.54 -8.38
N ARG A 17 1.06 -31.07 -9.20
CA ARG A 17 -0.01 -32.00 -8.79
C ARG A 17 0.31 -33.48 -9.02
N HIS A 18 1.48 -33.84 -9.57
CA HIS A 18 1.74 -35.20 -10.06
C HIS A 18 2.06 -36.26 -8.96
N GLU A 19 2.14 -35.89 -7.68
CA GLU A 19 2.47 -36.86 -6.60
C GLU A 19 1.52 -36.80 -5.40
N GLY A 20 0.24 -36.43 -5.59
CA GLY A 20 -0.75 -36.44 -4.50
C GLY A 20 -0.44 -35.46 -3.35
N GLY A 21 0.47 -34.51 -3.57
CA GLY A 21 0.89 -33.48 -2.63
C GLY A 21 1.90 -32.52 -3.26
N ILE A 22 2.04 -31.33 -2.67
CA ILE A 22 2.94 -30.28 -3.16
C ILE A 22 4.39 -30.70 -2.91
N SER A 23 5.21 -30.81 -3.96
CA SER A 23 6.65 -31.02 -3.79
C SER A 23 7.26 -29.84 -3.02
N ARG A 24 7.70 -30.09 -1.77
CA ARG A 24 8.35 -29.09 -0.90
C ARG A 24 9.46 -28.32 -1.62
N ARG A 25 10.20 -29.00 -2.50
CA ARG A 25 11.28 -28.41 -3.30
C ARG A 25 10.76 -27.38 -4.32
N LEU A 26 9.64 -27.67 -4.96
CA LEU A 26 9.03 -26.75 -5.93
C LEU A 26 8.37 -25.56 -5.23
N PHE A 27 7.74 -25.78 -4.07
CA PHE A 27 7.22 -24.71 -3.20
C PHE A 27 8.33 -23.76 -2.77
N LEU A 28 9.47 -24.29 -2.30
CA LEU A 28 10.63 -23.47 -1.92
C LEU A 28 11.21 -22.69 -3.10
N GLN A 29 11.22 -23.27 -4.30
CA GLN A 29 11.67 -22.57 -5.51
C GLN A 29 10.72 -21.42 -5.92
N TYR A 30 9.41 -21.62 -5.83
CA TYR A 30 8.41 -20.57 -6.08
C TYR A 30 8.43 -19.47 -5.04
N GLY A 31 8.49 -19.83 -3.75
CA GLY A 31 8.61 -18.87 -2.65
C GLY A 31 9.89 -18.03 -2.77
N ALA A 32 11.01 -18.65 -3.16
CA ALA A 32 12.26 -17.93 -3.40
C ALA A 32 12.18 -16.97 -4.59
N ALA A 33 11.50 -17.35 -5.68
CA ALA A 33 11.31 -16.47 -6.83
C ALA A 33 10.46 -15.24 -6.47
N LEU A 34 9.32 -15.44 -5.80
CA LEU A 34 8.45 -14.34 -5.33
C LEU A 34 9.17 -13.43 -4.32
N ALA A 35 10.00 -13.98 -3.43
CA ALA A 35 10.76 -13.20 -2.46
C ALA A 35 11.85 -12.29 -3.08
N SER A 36 12.27 -12.55 -4.34
CA SER A 36 13.33 -11.79 -5.01
C SER A 36 12.83 -10.65 -5.91
N LEU A 37 11.55 -10.68 -6.31
CA LEU A 37 10.96 -9.67 -7.20
C LEU A 37 11.00 -8.24 -6.64
N PRO A 38 10.76 -8.01 -5.33
CA PRO A 38 10.83 -6.67 -4.76
C PRO A 38 12.25 -6.09 -4.73
N GLU A 39 13.29 -6.92 -4.66
CA GLU A 39 14.69 -6.45 -4.65
C GLU A 39 15.19 -6.12 -6.07
N LEU A 40 14.73 -6.83 -7.10
CA LEU A 40 15.04 -6.54 -8.50
C LEU A 40 14.49 -5.17 -8.97
N ALA A 41 13.42 -4.67 -8.33
CA ALA A 41 12.89 -3.33 -8.58
C ALA A 41 13.95 -2.22 -8.37
N ASN A 42 14.93 -2.42 -7.47
CA ASN A 42 15.96 -1.44 -7.15
C ASN A 42 17.10 -1.33 -8.19
N VAL A 43 17.19 -2.27 -9.13
CA VAL A 43 18.32 -2.38 -10.10
C VAL A 43 17.88 -2.12 -11.55
N THR A 44 16.61 -1.80 -11.78
CA THR A 44 16.06 -1.61 -13.14
C THR A 44 16.41 -0.22 -13.69
N GLN A 45 16.83 -0.16 -14.97
CA GLN A 45 17.03 1.11 -15.67
C GLN A 45 15.67 1.82 -15.84
N ALA A 46 15.48 2.92 -15.12
CA ALA A 46 14.22 3.66 -15.10
C ALA A 46 14.15 4.72 -16.22
N GLN A 47 12.96 4.89 -16.79
CA GLN A 47 12.67 6.00 -17.68
C GLN A 47 12.63 7.31 -16.88
N THR A 48 13.52 8.24 -17.21
CA THR A 48 13.71 9.50 -16.47
C THR A 48 12.81 10.64 -16.94
N ARG A 49 12.21 10.51 -18.13
CA ARG A 49 11.27 11.48 -18.72
C ARG A 49 10.03 10.75 -19.24
N PRO A 50 9.20 10.20 -18.35
CA PRO A 50 7.94 9.57 -18.75
C PRO A 50 6.99 10.59 -19.36
N ARG A 51 6.18 10.14 -20.32
CA ARG A 51 5.02 10.87 -20.82
C ARG A 51 3.78 10.07 -20.48
N PHE A 52 2.73 10.75 -20.04
CA PHE A 52 1.47 10.14 -19.69
C PHE A 52 0.35 10.81 -20.48
N ASP A 53 -0.54 10.01 -21.04
CA ASP A 53 -1.73 10.53 -21.74
C ASP A 53 -2.80 11.01 -20.75
N LEU A 54 -2.81 10.44 -19.54
CA LEU A 54 -3.70 10.81 -18.45
C LEU A 54 -2.88 11.12 -17.20
N TYR A 55 -3.41 11.99 -16.33
CA TYR A 55 -2.79 12.31 -15.05
C TYR A 55 -2.49 11.03 -14.23
N PRO A 56 -1.23 10.78 -13.82
CA PRO A 56 -0.83 9.49 -13.25
C PRO A 56 -1.08 9.35 -11.74
N PHE A 57 -1.20 10.43 -10.98
CA PHE A 57 -1.36 10.37 -9.51
C PHE A 57 -2.85 10.27 -9.10
N ARG A 58 -3.63 9.40 -9.76
CA ARG A 58 -5.08 9.28 -9.52
C ARG A 58 -5.46 8.66 -8.18
N LEU A 59 -4.50 8.04 -7.49
CA LEU A 59 -4.68 7.44 -6.16
C LEU A 59 -4.17 8.35 -5.03
N GLY A 60 -3.82 9.59 -5.38
CA GLY A 60 -3.32 10.60 -4.46
C GLY A 60 -1.91 10.31 -3.93
N VAL A 61 -1.67 10.82 -2.74
CA VAL A 61 -0.42 10.65 -1.99
C VAL A 61 -0.76 10.25 -0.56
N ALA A 62 0.18 9.65 0.15
CA ALA A 62 0.04 9.34 1.57
C ALA A 62 1.40 9.49 2.27
N SER A 63 1.36 9.60 3.59
CA SER A 63 2.56 9.50 4.42
C SER A 63 2.28 8.60 5.63
N GLY A 64 3.31 8.01 6.20
CA GLY A 64 3.11 7.03 7.26
C GLY A 64 4.39 6.64 7.98
N ASP A 65 4.20 5.80 9.00
CA ASP A 65 5.26 5.28 9.86
C ASP A 65 6.27 6.33 10.37
N PRO A 66 5.84 7.53 10.81
CA PRO A 66 6.77 8.55 11.26
C PRO A 66 7.49 8.13 12.55
N ASP A 67 8.72 8.58 12.70
CA ASP A 67 9.43 8.65 13.98
C ASP A 67 9.93 10.08 14.23
N SER A 68 10.82 10.27 15.21
CA SER A 68 11.29 11.62 15.55
C SER A 68 12.17 12.25 14.48
N GLN A 69 12.71 11.48 13.54
CA GLN A 69 13.67 11.96 12.54
C GLN A 69 13.35 11.53 11.12
N SER A 70 12.25 10.82 10.89
CA SER A 70 11.89 10.31 9.59
C SER A 70 10.40 10.06 9.39
N VAL A 71 10.02 9.92 8.14
CA VAL A 71 8.65 9.63 7.67
C VAL A 71 8.74 8.86 6.34
N VAL A 72 7.77 7.98 6.09
CA VAL A 72 7.52 7.38 4.77
C VAL A 72 6.63 8.32 3.95
N LEU A 73 7.04 8.63 2.71
CA LEU A 73 6.18 9.24 1.70
C LEU A 73 5.78 8.18 0.68
N TRP A 74 4.53 8.24 0.23
CA TRP A 74 3.93 7.26 -0.67
C TRP A 74 3.15 7.91 -1.82
N THR A 75 3.25 7.32 -3.01
CA THR A 75 2.29 7.49 -4.10
C THR A 75 2.29 6.26 -5.02
N ARG A 76 1.39 6.21 -6.00
CA ARG A 76 1.37 5.18 -7.06
C ARG A 76 1.04 5.81 -8.40
N LEU A 77 1.81 5.47 -9.42
CA LEU A 77 1.52 5.87 -10.81
C LEU A 77 0.45 4.93 -11.38
N ALA A 78 -0.75 5.45 -11.60
CA ALA A 78 -1.88 4.71 -12.13
C ALA A 78 -2.82 5.63 -12.92
N PRO A 79 -2.50 6.00 -14.17
CA PRO A 79 -3.36 6.83 -15.02
C PRO A 79 -4.75 6.22 -15.26
N LYS A 80 -4.87 4.89 -15.18
CA LYS A 80 -6.13 4.15 -15.29
C LYS A 80 -6.21 3.11 -14.16
N PRO A 81 -6.52 3.56 -12.93
CA PRO A 81 -6.31 2.77 -11.71
C PRO A 81 -7.17 1.50 -11.61
N LEU A 82 -8.26 1.43 -12.36
CA LEU A 82 -9.19 0.29 -12.38
C LEU A 82 -8.92 -0.68 -13.55
N GLU A 83 -7.86 -0.46 -14.34
CA GLU A 83 -7.36 -1.41 -15.33
C GLU A 83 -6.17 -2.20 -14.75
N THR A 84 -5.96 -3.42 -15.22
CA THR A 84 -4.76 -4.23 -14.89
C THR A 84 -3.49 -3.43 -15.14
N GLY A 85 -2.55 -3.48 -14.18
CA GLY A 85 -1.32 -2.68 -14.23
C GLY A 85 -1.52 -1.16 -14.07
N GLY A 86 -2.72 -0.67 -13.76
CA GLY A 86 -3.00 0.76 -13.54
C GLY A 86 -2.93 1.62 -14.81
N GLY A 87 -2.94 1.00 -16.00
CA GLY A 87 -2.74 1.69 -17.28
C GLY A 87 -1.29 2.11 -17.55
N MET A 88 -0.34 1.47 -16.87
CA MET A 88 1.10 1.70 -17.05
C MET A 88 1.71 0.64 -17.98
N ASP A 89 2.66 1.07 -18.81
CA ASP A 89 3.56 0.12 -19.47
C ASP A 89 4.45 -0.59 -18.44
N PRO A 90 4.90 -1.83 -18.70
CA PRO A 90 5.74 -2.61 -17.78
C PRO A 90 7.20 -2.11 -17.77
N LEU A 91 7.40 -0.80 -17.66
CA LEU A 91 8.68 -0.11 -17.58
C LEU A 91 8.82 0.56 -16.22
N ALA A 92 10.03 0.53 -15.65
CA ALA A 92 10.33 1.25 -14.43
C ALA A 92 10.38 2.76 -14.70
N ILE A 93 9.78 3.57 -13.83
CA ILE A 93 9.67 5.03 -14.00
C ILE A 93 10.38 5.75 -12.86
N GLU A 94 11.23 6.72 -13.18
CA GLU A 94 11.81 7.61 -12.17
C GLU A 94 10.76 8.63 -11.72
N VAL A 95 10.58 8.73 -10.40
CA VAL A 95 9.69 9.70 -9.75
C VAL A 95 10.53 10.56 -8.83
N GLN A 96 10.52 11.87 -9.06
CA GLN A 96 11.13 12.84 -8.16
C GLN A 96 10.19 13.09 -6.98
N TRP A 97 10.76 13.41 -5.83
CA TRP A 97 10.02 13.80 -4.64
C TRP A 97 10.67 14.99 -3.97
N GLU A 98 9.87 15.82 -3.33
CA GLU A 98 10.30 17.01 -2.61
C GLU A 98 9.58 17.06 -1.25
N LEU A 99 10.30 17.50 -0.23
CA LEU A 99 9.81 17.78 1.11
C LEU A 99 10.18 19.23 1.47
N SER A 100 9.21 20.00 1.96
CA SER A 100 9.29 21.43 2.22
C SER A 100 8.83 21.79 3.63
N GLU A 101 9.36 22.88 4.18
CA GLU A 101 8.89 23.50 5.42
C GLU A 101 7.66 24.41 5.21
N ASP A 102 7.24 24.63 3.96
CA ASP A 102 6.04 25.39 3.60
C ASP A 102 5.28 24.76 2.42
N GLU A 103 3.97 25.01 2.37
CA GLU A 103 3.05 24.47 1.37
C GLU A 103 3.33 24.96 -0.07
N SER A 104 3.94 26.14 -0.23
CA SER A 104 4.25 26.70 -1.54
C SER A 104 5.53 26.14 -2.16
N PHE A 105 6.24 25.27 -1.42
CA PHE A 105 7.55 24.73 -1.78
C PHE A 105 8.62 25.82 -1.98
N GLY A 106 8.55 26.90 -1.21
CA GLY A 106 9.56 27.96 -1.17
C GLY A 106 10.83 27.56 -0.41
N SER A 107 10.72 26.62 0.54
CA SER A 107 11.78 26.14 1.43
C SER A 107 11.88 24.60 1.38
N ILE A 108 12.40 24.07 0.28
CA ILE A 108 12.68 22.64 0.13
C ILE A 108 13.81 22.25 1.08
N VAL A 109 13.52 21.33 2.00
CA VAL A 109 14.49 20.81 2.97
C VAL A 109 15.15 19.51 2.52
N LYS A 110 14.43 18.69 1.76
CA LYS A 110 14.94 17.45 1.16
C LYS A 110 14.26 17.18 -0.17
N SER A 111 14.98 16.60 -1.10
CA SER A 111 14.43 16.10 -2.35
C SER A 111 15.24 14.90 -2.83
N GLY A 112 14.68 14.16 -3.77
CA GLY A 112 15.37 13.02 -4.34
C GLY A 112 14.57 12.37 -5.45
N LYS A 113 14.97 11.14 -5.77
CA LYS A 113 14.38 10.30 -6.80
C LYS A 113 14.10 8.93 -6.23
N ALA A 114 13.03 8.31 -6.69
CA ALA A 114 12.66 6.94 -6.42
C ALA A 114 12.23 6.26 -7.71
N VAL A 115 12.30 4.93 -7.74
CA VAL A 115 11.91 4.13 -8.91
C VAL A 115 10.55 3.49 -8.64
N ALA A 116 9.56 3.86 -9.46
CA ALA A 116 8.26 3.19 -9.53
C ALA A 116 8.40 1.99 -10.46
N ALA A 117 8.62 0.80 -9.91
CA ALA A 117 8.84 -0.42 -10.67
C ALA A 117 7.52 -1.17 -10.95
N PRO A 118 7.35 -1.81 -12.12
CA PRO A 118 6.14 -2.57 -12.45
C PRO A 118 5.92 -3.78 -11.52
N GLN A 119 7.00 -4.35 -10.97
CA GLN A 119 6.92 -5.47 -10.02
C GLN A 119 6.18 -5.08 -8.73
N LEU A 120 6.24 -3.80 -8.34
CA LEU A 120 5.52 -3.22 -7.20
C LEU A 120 4.33 -2.37 -7.65
N GLY A 121 3.76 -2.67 -8.82
CA GLY A 121 2.58 -1.97 -9.34
C GLY A 121 2.80 -0.46 -9.54
N HIS A 122 4.05 -0.03 -9.76
CA HIS A 122 4.45 1.38 -9.86
C HIS A 122 4.11 2.21 -8.61
N SER A 123 4.06 1.58 -7.43
CA SER A 123 4.09 2.28 -6.16
C SER A 123 5.47 2.91 -5.92
N VAL A 124 5.49 3.97 -5.13
CA VAL A 124 6.69 4.68 -4.70
C VAL A 124 6.65 4.78 -3.19
N HIS A 125 7.73 4.34 -2.55
CA HIS A 125 7.94 4.45 -1.11
C HIS A 125 9.27 5.16 -0.86
N VAL A 126 9.25 6.24 -0.09
CA VAL A 126 10.45 7.03 0.25
C VAL A 126 10.56 7.18 1.75
N GLU A 127 11.60 6.61 2.35
CA GLU A 127 11.96 6.88 3.75
C GLU A 127 12.83 8.15 3.81
N VAL A 128 12.24 9.26 4.24
CA VAL A 128 12.94 10.53 4.35
C VAL A 128 13.50 10.67 5.76
N GLU A 129 14.80 10.50 5.92
CA GLU A 129 15.49 10.52 7.22
C GLU A 129 16.19 11.86 7.52
N GLY A 130 16.65 12.03 8.77
CA GLY A 130 17.41 13.21 9.19
C GLY A 130 16.59 14.50 9.23
N LEU A 131 15.31 14.38 9.59
CA LEU A 131 14.37 15.46 9.77
C LEU A 131 14.39 15.98 11.21
N LYS A 132 13.98 17.24 11.41
CA LYS A 132 13.80 17.78 12.76
C LYS A 132 12.59 17.09 13.43
N PRO A 133 12.66 16.78 14.72
CA PRO A 133 11.56 16.21 15.48
C PRO A 133 10.40 17.20 15.68
N ASN A 134 9.22 16.64 15.91
CA ASN A 134 7.98 17.35 16.19
C ASN A 134 7.69 18.47 15.17
N ARG A 135 7.82 18.16 13.87
CA ARG A 135 7.76 19.16 12.80
C ARG A 135 6.81 18.74 11.71
N TRP A 136 5.96 19.68 11.29
CA TRP A 136 5.15 19.56 10.09
C TRP A 136 5.96 19.88 8.84
N TYR A 137 5.74 19.11 7.78
CA TYR A 137 6.31 19.31 6.45
C TYR A 137 5.25 19.10 5.38
N TRP A 138 5.49 19.63 4.19
CA TRP A 138 4.71 19.41 2.97
C TRP A 138 5.52 18.62 1.97
N TYR A 139 4.90 17.74 1.20
CA TYR A 139 5.58 16.91 0.21
C TYR A 139 4.79 16.76 -1.08
N ARG A 140 5.50 16.50 -2.17
CA ARG A 140 4.91 16.22 -3.49
C ARG A 140 5.82 15.32 -4.30
N PHE A 141 5.24 14.69 -5.32
CA PHE A 141 5.94 13.87 -6.29
C PHE A 141 5.85 14.49 -7.69
N LEU A 142 6.87 14.25 -8.51
CA LEU A 142 6.91 14.65 -9.91
C LEU A 142 7.29 13.47 -10.79
N ALA A 143 6.52 13.24 -11.85
CA ALA A 143 6.78 12.21 -12.85
C ALA A 143 6.62 12.82 -14.26
N GLY A 144 7.74 13.03 -14.95
CA GLY A 144 7.75 13.78 -16.20
C GLY A 144 7.28 15.23 -15.96
N ASN A 145 6.19 15.63 -16.62
CA ASN A 145 5.58 16.95 -16.46
C ASN A 145 4.39 16.98 -15.48
N ASN A 146 4.08 15.85 -14.83
CA ASN A 146 2.98 15.76 -13.88
C ASN A 146 3.50 15.96 -12.46
N MET A 147 2.74 16.71 -11.66
CA MET A 147 2.97 16.92 -10.23
C MET A 147 1.79 16.31 -9.46
N SER A 148 2.05 15.61 -8.37
CA SER A 148 1.00 15.07 -7.50
C SER A 148 0.22 16.20 -6.80
N GLN A 149 -0.88 15.85 -6.13
CA GLN A 149 -1.40 16.70 -5.05
C GLN A 149 -0.33 16.89 -3.97
N VAL A 150 -0.36 18.02 -3.28
CA VAL A 150 0.49 18.27 -2.12
C VAL A 150 -0.06 17.48 -0.94
N GLY A 151 0.79 16.71 -0.28
CA GLY A 151 0.50 16.12 1.02
C GLY A 151 1.21 16.87 2.14
N ARG A 152 0.72 16.69 3.36
CA ARG A 152 1.30 17.19 4.59
C ARG A 152 1.59 16.01 5.52
N THR A 153 2.68 16.11 6.26
CA THR A 153 3.13 15.06 7.17
C THR A 153 3.84 15.64 8.40
N ARG A 154 4.14 14.79 9.38
CA ARG A 154 4.76 15.20 10.63
C ARG A 154 5.72 14.15 11.16
N THR A 155 6.89 14.59 11.62
CA THR A 155 7.76 13.78 12.48
C THR A 155 7.26 13.79 13.92
N LEU A 156 7.43 12.67 14.62
CA LEU A 156 7.04 12.57 16.02
C LEU A 156 7.97 13.39 16.94
N PRO A 157 7.56 13.68 18.18
CA PRO A 157 8.46 14.22 19.19
C PRO A 157 9.62 13.27 19.50
N GLU A 158 10.76 13.83 19.93
CA GLU A 158 11.86 12.99 20.44
C GLU A 158 11.39 12.14 21.62
N PRO A 159 11.88 10.90 21.79
CA PRO A 159 11.42 9.98 22.84
C PRO A 159 11.48 10.55 24.26
N SER A 160 12.42 11.45 24.56
CA SER A 160 12.57 12.09 25.87
C SER A 160 11.67 13.32 26.07
N ALA A 161 11.06 13.86 25.02
CA ALA A 161 10.16 14.99 25.14
C ALA A 161 8.85 14.57 25.80
N LEU A 162 8.21 15.46 26.56
CA LEU A 162 6.86 15.27 27.11
C LEU A 162 5.92 16.30 26.48
N PRO A 163 5.33 16.01 25.30
CA PRO A 163 4.30 16.86 24.70
C PRO A 163 3.13 17.10 25.67
N LYS A 164 2.48 18.27 25.56
CA LYS A 164 1.32 18.61 26.38
C LYS A 164 0.05 17.86 25.97
N GLU A 165 -0.04 17.51 24.69
CA GLU A 165 -1.20 16.88 24.09
C GLU A 165 -0.79 15.95 22.94
N LEU A 166 -1.67 15.01 22.64
CA LEU A 166 -1.66 14.16 21.46
C LEU A 166 -3.10 14.04 20.97
N ARG A 167 -3.34 14.36 19.69
CA ARG A 167 -4.63 14.18 19.00
C ARG A 167 -4.44 13.16 17.89
N PHE A 168 -5.15 12.05 17.92
CA PHE A 168 -5.13 11.07 16.84
C PHE A 168 -6.54 10.56 16.56
N ALA A 169 -6.77 10.15 15.31
CA ALA A 169 -8.00 9.49 14.92
C ALA A 169 -7.79 7.99 14.78
N VAL A 170 -8.86 7.24 15.00
CA VAL A 170 -8.92 5.79 14.81
C VAL A 170 -10.01 5.48 13.81
N THR A 171 -9.74 4.57 12.87
CA THR A 171 -10.69 4.15 11.84
C THR A 171 -10.45 2.70 11.43
N SER A 172 -11.50 2.03 10.99
CA SER A 172 -11.47 0.67 10.42
C SER A 172 -12.75 0.46 9.60
N CYS A 173 -12.86 -0.69 8.96
CA CYS A 173 -14.12 -1.20 8.40
C CYS A 173 -14.78 -0.23 7.39
N GLN A 174 -14.01 0.21 6.41
CA GLN A 174 -14.46 1.18 5.41
C GLN A 174 -15.06 0.48 4.17
N ASN A 175 -16.03 -0.42 4.35
CA ASN A 175 -16.62 -1.16 3.24
C ASN A 175 -17.19 -0.23 2.17
N TYR A 176 -16.65 -0.31 0.96
CA TYR A 176 -16.98 0.59 -0.14
C TYR A 176 -18.46 0.51 -0.54
N GLU A 177 -19.08 -0.67 -0.48
CA GLU A 177 -20.46 -0.85 -0.93
C GLU A 177 -21.52 -0.35 0.06
N GLN A 178 -21.15 -0.21 1.35
CA GLN A 178 -22.09 0.09 2.43
C GLN A 178 -22.37 1.58 2.64
N GLY A 179 -21.52 2.46 2.11
CA GLY A 179 -21.68 3.88 2.32
C GLY A 179 -20.66 4.72 1.59
N LEU A 180 -20.84 6.03 1.70
CA LEU A 180 -19.85 7.02 1.27
C LEU A 180 -18.85 7.27 2.39
N PHE A 181 -17.63 7.68 2.04
CA PHE A 181 -16.55 7.92 2.99
C PHE A 181 -16.61 9.30 3.67
N THR A 182 -17.81 9.80 3.97
CA THR A 182 -18.05 11.14 4.56
C THR A 182 -17.37 11.32 5.92
N ALA A 183 -17.11 10.22 6.66
CA ALA A 183 -16.35 10.28 7.91
C ALA A 183 -14.93 10.87 7.72
N TYR A 184 -14.28 10.60 6.59
CA TYR A 184 -12.95 11.15 6.29
C TYR A 184 -12.97 12.65 6.04
N GLU A 185 -14.10 13.22 5.59
CA GLU A 185 -14.25 14.67 5.44
C GLU A 185 -14.17 15.37 6.80
N GLN A 186 -14.89 14.84 7.80
CA GLN A 186 -14.84 15.38 9.16
C GLN A 186 -13.49 15.13 9.82
N MET A 187 -12.95 13.92 9.69
CA MET A 187 -11.63 13.57 10.24
C MET A 187 -10.52 14.52 9.74
N ALA A 188 -10.58 14.94 8.48
CA ALA A 188 -9.63 15.89 7.90
C ALA A 188 -9.70 17.29 8.54
N ARG A 189 -10.86 17.66 9.09
CA ARG A 189 -11.08 18.94 9.81
C ARG A 189 -10.69 18.87 11.28
N ASP A 190 -10.52 17.67 11.84
CA ASP A 190 -10.22 17.47 13.26
C ASP A 190 -8.74 17.70 13.61
N GLU A 191 -7.89 18.10 12.64
CA GLU A 191 -6.49 18.51 12.84
C GLU A 191 -5.67 17.52 13.70
N VAL A 192 -5.76 16.23 13.37
CA VAL A 192 -5.05 15.17 14.10
C VAL A 192 -3.55 15.13 13.78
N ASP A 193 -2.74 14.71 14.76
CA ASP A 193 -1.30 14.50 14.63
C ASP A 193 -0.95 13.31 13.72
N PHE A 194 -1.77 12.25 13.79
CA PHE A 194 -1.73 11.08 12.92
C PHE A 194 -3.07 10.32 12.95
N VAL A 195 -3.25 9.40 12.00
CA VAL A 195 -4.37 8.45 11.94
C VAL A 195 -3.88 7.03 12.24
N CYS A 196 -4.67 6.25 12.97
CA CYS A 196 -4.51 4.80 13.09
C CYS A 196 -5.62 4.09 12.31
N HIS A 197 -5.27 3.35 11.26
CA HIS A 197 -6.20 2.45 10.57
C HIS A 197 -6.01 1.03 11.12
N LEU A 198 -7.08 0.44 11.66
CA LEU A 198 -7.00 -0.79 12.46
C LEU A 198 -7.34 -2.08 11.70
N GLY A 199 -7.70 -1.98 10.42
CA GLY A 199 -8.02 -3.13 9.57
C GLY A 199 -9.29 -2.91 8.77
N ASP A 200 -9.57 -3.83 7.85
CA ASP A 200 -10.66 -3.74 6.88
C ASP A 200 -10.60 -2.47 6.01
N TYR A 201 -9.40 -2.13 5.55
CA TYR A 201 -9.18 -1.02 4.63
C TYR A 201 -9.84 -1.31 3.29
N ILE A 202 -9.76 -2.57 2.84
CA ILE A 202 -10.56 -3.11 1.74
C ILE A 202 -11.42 -4.26 2.25
N TYR A 203 -12.35 -4.67 1.39
CA TYR A 203 -13.06 -5.94 1.49
C TYR A 203 -12.82 -6.70 0.19
N GLU A 204 -12.81 -8.02 0.25
CA GLU A 204 -12.44 -8.97 -0.80
C GLU A 204 -13.59 -9.40 -1.70
N TYR A 205 -14.82 -9.30 -1.19
CA TYR A 205 -16.03 -9.87 -1.80
C TYR A 205 -16.31 -9.48 -3.25
N LYS A 206 -17.12 -10.28 -3.94
CA LYS A 206 -17.65 -9.96 -5.27
C LYS A 206 -18.58 -8.75 -5.22
N ALA A 207 -18.74 -8.12 -6.39
CA ALA A 207 -19.67 -7.02 -6.61
C ALA A 207 -21.10 -7.30 -6.10
N GLY A 208 -21.63 -6.38 -5.30
CA GLY A 208 -23.00 -6.34 -4.79
C GLY A 208 -23.28 -7.33 -3.66
N GLN A 209 -22.25 -7.96 -3.08
CA GLN A 209 -22.43 -8.94 -2.02
C GLN A 209 -22.67 -8.27 -0.65
N ASN A 210 -22.03 -7.13 -0.38
CA ASN A 210 -21.97 -6.57 0.97
C ASN A 210 -22.50 -5.14 1.09
N GLY A 211 -23.23 -4.66 0.08
CA GLY A 211 -23.91 -3.37 0.11
C GLY A 211 -24.50 -3.00 -1.25
N ASN A 212 -25.22 -1.88 -1.30
CA ASN A 212 -25.89 -1.41 -2.52
C ASN A 212 -25.81 0.11 -2.73
N VAL A 213 -25.02 0.83 -1.93
CA VAL A 213 -24.82 2.29 -2.10
C VAL A 213 -23.80 2.56 -3.20
N ARG A 214 -22.75 1.75 -3.23
CA ARG A 214 -21.76 1.65 -4.31
C ARG A 214 -21.53 0.17 -4.60
N THR A 215 -20.77 -0.14 -5.63
CA THR A 215 -20.55 -1.53 -6.05
C THR A 215 -19.08 -1.80 -6.30
N HIS A 216 -18.54 -2.88 -5.72
CA HIS A 216 -17.21 -3.40 -6.03
C HIS A 216 -17.11 -3.79 -7.51
N LEU A 217 -15.88 -3.94 -7.99
CA LEU A 217 -15.63 -4.49 -9.32
C LEU A 217 -15.35 -5.99 -9.24
N GLY A 218 -15.95 -6.72 -10.19
CA GLY A 218 -15.58 -8.10 -10.48
C GLY A 218 -16.11 -9.14 -9.49
N GLN A 219 -15.47 -10.30 -9.53
CA GLN A 219 -15.69 -11.39 -8.57
C GLN A 219 -14.94 -11.11 -7.27
N GLU A 220 -14.97 -12.07 -6.35
CA GLU A 220 -14.07 -12.06 -5.20
C GLU A 220 -12.60 -12.03 -5.67
N ILE A 221 -11.77 -11.29 -4.95
CA ILE A 221 -10.38 -11.03 -5.35
C ILE A 221 -9.43 -12.14 -4.89
N GLU A 222 -8.65 -12.68 -5.82
CA GLU A 222 -7.68 -13.75 -5.52
C GLU A 222 -6.27 -13.45 -6.05
N SER A 223 -6.18 -12.89 -7.25
CA SER A 223 -4.91 -12.57 -7.90
C SER A 223 -4.35 -11.23 -7.44
N LEU A 224 -3.04 -11.04 -7.60
CA LEU A 224 -2.38 -9.76 -7.29
C LEU A 224 -3.03 -8.57 -8.01
N ASP A 225 -3.44 -8.74 -9.26
CA ASP A 225 -4.10 -7.67 -10.01
C ASP A 225 -5.52 -7.39 -9.49
N ASP A 226 -6.25 -8.41 -9.02
CA ASP A 226 -7.55 -8.22 -8.37
C ASP A 226 -7.41 -7.37 -7.10
N TYR A 227 -6.44 -7.70 -6.23
CA TYR A 227 -6.15 -6.89 -5.04
C TYR A 227 -5.73 -5.47 -5.40
N ARG A 228 -4.83 -5.29 -6.39
CA ARG A 228 -4.41 -3.96 -6.84
C ARG A 228 -5.59 -3.14 -7.34
N ILE A 229 -6.51 -3.74 -8.09
CA ILE A 229 -7.72 -3.06 -8.58
C ILE A 229 -8.66 -2.74 -7.41
N ARG A 230 -8.85 -3.64 -6.44
CA ARG A 230 -9.67 -3.40 -5.26
C ARG A 230 -9.15 -2.23 -4.42
N TYR A 231 -7.86 -2.23 -4.07
CA TYR A 231 -7.25 -1.09 -3.39
C TYR A 231 -7.39 0.19 -4.20
N SER A 232 -7.21 0.12 -5.52
CA SER A 232 -7.37 1.26 -6.41
C SER A 232 -8.80 1.80 -6.40
N GLN A 233 -9.81 0.93 -6.31
CA GLN A 233 -11.22 1.32 -6.20
C GLN A 233 -11.48 2.10 -4.92
N TYR A 234 -10.97 1.61 -3.79
CA TYR A 234 -11.10 2.28 -2.49
C TYR A 234 -10.33 3.61 -2.48
N ARG A 235 -9.06 3.59 -2.87
CA ARG A 235 -8.18 4.76 -2.93
C ARG A 235 -8.56 5.78 -4.00
N SER A 236 -9.47 5.46 -4.92
CA SER A 236 -10.01 6.44 -5.89
C SER A 236 -11.05 7.37 -5.26
N ASP A 237 -11.52 7.09 -4.03
CA ASP A 237 -12.42 8.00 -3.32
C ASP A 237 -11.68 9.28 -2.88
N HIS A 238 -12.19 10.43 -3.32
CA HIS A 238 -11.59 11.73 -3.06
C HIS A 238 -11.52 12.10 -1.57
N LEU A 239 -12.45 11.63 -0.73
CA LEU A 239 -12.43 11.91 0.70
C LEU A 239 -11.33 11.12 1.39
N LEU A 240 -11.15 9.86 0.99
CA LEU A 240 -10.03 9.04 1.46
C LEU A 240 -8.69 9.61 0.99
N GLN A 241 -8.57 10.02 -0.28
CA GLN A 241 -7.35 10.68 -0.77
C GLN A 241 -7.04 11.97 -0.01
N SER A 242 -8.06 12.77 0.29
CA SER A 242 -7.90 14.01 1.05
C SER A 242 -7.38 13.71 2.45
N MET A 243 -7.94 12.71 3.14
CA MET A 243 -7.48 12.37 4.49
C MET A 243 -6.05 11.80 4.51
N HIS A 244 -5.67 10.98 3.52
CA HIS A 244 -4.28 10.50 3.36
C HIS A 244 -3.28 11.65 3.14
N ALA A 245 -3.72 12.76 2.55
CA ALA A 245 -2.87 13.91 2.29
C ALA A 245 -2.69 14.86 3.49
N VAL A 246 -3.48 14.72 4.58
CA VAL A 246 -3.49 15.70 5.68
C VAL A 246 -2.41 15.44 6.75
N CYS A 247 -2.15 14.17 7.07
CA CYS A 247 -1.25 13.78 8.16
C CYS A 247 -0.65 12.39 7.92
N PRO A 248 0.34 11.94 8.70
CA PRO A 248 0.84 10.57 8.60
C PRO A 248 -0.14 9.54 9.17
N TRP A 249 -0.07 8.33 8.64
CA TRP A 249 -0.89 7.18 9.05
C TRP A 249 -0.03 6.05 9.64
N PHE A 250 -0.49 5.47 10.74
CA PHE A 250 -0.11 4.14 11.18
C PHE A 250 -1.19 3.18 10.74
N VAL A 251 -0.84 2.20 9.92
CA VAL A 251 -1.78 1.19 9.42
C VAL A 251 -1.41 -0.20 9.93
N THR A 252 -2.44 -0.95 10.30
CA THR A 252 -2.42 -2.41 10.38
C THR A 252 -3.59 -2.97 9.57
N TRP A 253 -3.62 -4.27 9.35
CA TRP A 253 -4.71 -4.97 8.69
C TRP A 253 -5.60 -5.68 9.72
N ASP A 254 -6.71 -6.21 9.24
CA ASP A 254 -7.44 -7.33 9.85
C ASP A 254 -7.63 -8.42 8.77
N ASP A 255 -8.73 -9.13 8.77
CA ASP A 255 -8.99 -10.28 7.90
C ASP A 255 -9.37 -9.89 6.46
N HIS A 256 -10.18 -8.85 6.27
CA HIS A 256 -10.72 -8.47 4.95
C HIS A 256 -9.69 -7.89 3.97
N GLU A 257 -8.47 -7.59 4.42
CA GLU A 257 -7.33 -7.38 3.54
C GLU A 257 -6.91 -8.64 2.76
N PHE A 258 -7.40 -9.82 3.16
CA PHE A 258 -7.07 -11.12 2.58
C PHE A 258 -8.29 -12.04 2.40
N ASP A 259 -8.91 -12.49 3.48
CA ASP A 259 -9.97 -13.49 3.51
C ASP A 259 -10.70 -13.39 4.85
N ASN A 260 -12.02 -13.20 4.81
CA ASN A 260 -12.86 -13.08 6.00
C ASN A 260 -12.57 -14.19 7.02
N ASN A 261 -12.48 -13.80 8.30
CA ASN A 261 -12.18 -14.66 9.44
C ASN A 261 -10.91 -15.53 9.29
N CYS A 262 -9.93 -15.11 8.49
CA CYS A 262 -8.69 -15.87 8.35
C CYS A 262 -7.97 -16.04 9.70
N ALA A 263 -7.35 -17.21 9.90
CA ALA A 263 -6.51 -17.49 11.06
C ALA A 263 -5.15 -18.02 10.60
N ASN A 264 -4.21 -17.10 10.36
CA ASN A 264 -2.89 -17.39 9.79
C ASN A 264 -3.00 -18.15 8.45
N GLY A 265 -2.81 -19.48 8.47
CA GLY A 265 -2.84 -20.34 7.29
C GLY A 265 -4.18 -21.06 7.09
N ILE A 266 -5.20 -20.68 7.84
CA ILE A 266 -6.51 -21.33 7.89
C ILE A 266 -7.55 -20.34 7.35
N SER A 267 -8.38 -20.78 6.40
CA SER A 267 -9.55 -20.03 5.90
C SER A 267 -10.79 -20.35 6.75
N GLU A 268 -11.79 -19.48 6.72
CA GLU A 268 -13.10 -19.80 7.27
C GLU A 268 -13.84 -20.88 6.45
N GLU A 269 -13.50 -21.00 5.17
CA GLU A 269 -14.08 -21.99 4.27
C GLU A 269 -13.42 -23.36 4.43
N LYS A 270 -14.20 -24.41 4.20
CA LYS A 270 -13.70 -25.80 4.20
C LYS A 270 -13.20 -26.19 2.82
N ASP A 271 -12.30 -27.19 2.80
CA ASP A 271 -11.81 -27.82 1.58
C ASP A 271 -11.07 -26.87 0.60
N ILE A 272 -10.56 -25.75 1.13
CA ILE A 272 -9.67 -24.83 0.41
C ILE A 272 -8.31 -25.49 0.15
N ASP A 273 -7.81 -25.37 -1.08
CA ASP A 273 -6.44 -25.78 -1.43
C ASP A 273 -5.43 -24.91 -0.65
N PRO A 274 -4.63 -25.47 0.27
CA PRO A 274 -3.68 -24.70 1.06
C PRO A 274 -2.65 -23.95 0.22
N LEU A 275 -2.31 -24.45 -0.98
CA LEU A 275 -1.38 -23.75 -1.87
C LEU A 275 -2.01 -22.50 -2.48
N ALA A 276 -3.23 -22.63 -3.00
CA ALA A 276 -3.98 -21.52 -3.56
C ALA A 276 -4.20 -20.44 -2.49
N TYR A 277 -4.53 -20.85 -1.26
CA TYR A 277 -4.73 -19.95 -0.14
C TYR A 277 -3.47 -19.16 0.22
N MET A 278 -2.30 -19.83 0.30
CA MET A 278 -1.03 -19.14 0.56
C MET A 278 -0.57 -18.27 -0.60
N LEU A 279 -0.92 -18.60 -1.84
CA LEU A 279 -0.68 -17.73 -2.99
C LEU A 279 -1.56 -16.48 -2.93
N ARG A 280 -2.85 -16.61 -2.59
CA ARG A 280 -3.77 -15.49 -2.34
C ARG A 280 -3.23 -14.58 -1.22
N ARG A 281 -2.71 -15.14 -0.12
CA ARG A 281 -2.10 -14.35 0.97
C ARG A 281 -0.86 -13.58 0.51
N ALA A 282 -0.01 -14.21 -0.29
CA ALA A 282 1.16 -13.53 -0.87
C ALA A 282 0.75 -12.36 -1.78
N ASN A 283 -0.29 -12.55 -2.61
CA ASN A 283 -0.86 -11.49 -3.45
C ASN A 283 -1.45 -10.35 -2.62
N ALA A 284 -2.25 -10.68 -1.60
CA ALA A 284 -2.87 -9.73 -0.68
C ALA A 284 -1.82 -8.86 0.03
N TYR A 285 -0.80 -9.49 0.62
CA TYR A 285 0.24 -8.79 1.37
C TYR A 285 1.14 -7.94 0.48
N GLN A 286 1.43 -8.40 -0.75
CA GLN A 286 2.11 -7.58 -1.74
C GLN A 286 1.29 -6.34 -2.10
N ALA A 287 0.01 -6.49 -2.43
CA ALA A 287 -0.86 -5.36 -2.73
C ALA A 287 -1.01 -4.41 -1.53
N TYR A 288 -1.11 -4.93 -0.30
CA TYR A 288 -1.14 -4.12 0.92
C TYR A 288 0.10 -3.23 1.02
N TYR A 289 1.31 -3.81 0.89
CA TYR A 289 2.55 -3.05 0.90
C TYR A 289 2.58 -1.99 -0.22
N GLU A 290 2.22 -2.37 -1.45
CA GLU A 290 2.17 -1.47 -2.60
C GLU A 290 1.24 -0.27 -2.38
N MET A 291 0.19 -0.44 -1.56
CA MET A 291 -0.88 0.54 -1.36
C MET A 291 -0.82 1.29 -0.04
N MET A 292 0.12 0.95 0.85
CA MET A 292 0.25 1.56 2.18
C MET A 292 1.59 2.28 2.35
N PRO A 293 1.63 3.39 3.12
CA PRO A 293 2.86 4.14 3.38
C PRO A 293 3.74 3.47 4.45
N LEU A 294 4.19 2.24 4.18
CA LEU A 294 5.01 1.43 5.08
C LEU A 294 6.50 1.55 4.76
N ARG A 295 7.33 1.30 5.79
CA ARG A 295 8.79 1.23 5.65
C ARG A 295 9.23 0.00 4.86
N LYS A 296 10.44 0.03 4.28
CA LYS A 296 11.06 -1.08 3.54
C LYS A 296 11.16 -2.36 4.38
N LYS A 297 11.27 -2.26 5.71
CA LYS A 297 11.27 -3.44 6.59
C LYS A 297 9.99 -4.28 6.51
N SER A 298 8.88 -3.68 6.05
CA SER A 298 7.58 -4.31 5.82
C SER A 298 7.41 -4.80 4.38
N LEU A 299 8.49 -4.85 3.58
CA LEU A 299 8.43 -5.46 2.25
C LEU A 299 8.15 -6.97 2.38
N PRO A 300 7.12 -7.51 1.70
CA PRO A 300 6.72 -8.89 1.87
C PRO A 300 7.72 -9.87 1.24
N ARG A 301 7.75 -11.08 1.78
CA ARG A 301 8.47 -12.24 1.25
C ARG A 301 7.51 -13.40 1.08
N GLY A 302 6.88 -13.46 -0.10
CA GLY A 302 5.77 -14.38 -0.34
C GLY A 302 4.61 -14.11 0.63
N PRO A 303 4.08 -15.11 1.34
CA PRO A 303 2.93 -14.96 2.23
C PRO A 303 3.31 -14.44 3.63
N HIS A 304 4.42 -13.72 3.76
CA HIS A 304 4.93 -13.21 5.04
C HIS A 304 5.28 -11.73 4.92
N LEU A 305 4.85 -10.92 5.87
CA LEU A 305 5.17 -9.50 5.97
C LEU A 305 5.27 -9.11 7.44
N GLN A 306 6.26 -8.28 7.77
CA GLN A 306 6.44 -7.76 9.13
C GLN A 306 5.62 -6.48 9.30
N LEU A 307 4.45 -6.57 9.92
CA LEU A 307 3.57 -5.41 10.13
C LEU A 307 3.61 -4.87 11.56
N TYR A 308 3.56 -5.74 12.57
CA TYR A 308 3.61 -5.30 13.96
C TYR A 308 4.87 -4.47 14.25
N ARG A 309 4.70 -3.38 14.99
CA ARG A 309 5.77 -2.42 15.29
C ARG A 309 5.38 -1.50 16.45
N ARG A 310 6.38 -0.77 16.95
CA ARG A 310 6.21 0.24 17.99
C ARG A 310 6.45 1.63 17.41
N ALA A 311 5.70 2.61 17.92
CA ALA A 311 6.01 4.03 17.79
C ALA A 311 5.91 4.71 19.17
N SER A 312 6.48 5.91 19.31
CA SER A 312 6.41 6.67 20.57
C SER A 312 6.17 8.14 20.26
N PHE A 313 5.17 8.73 20.92
CA PHE A 313 4.86 10.14 20.83
C PHE A 313 5.52 10.86 22.01
N GLY A 314 6.84 11.04 21.91
CA GLY A 314 7.67 11.37 23.07
C GLY A 314 7.50 10.34 24.20
N SER A 315 7.50 10.83 25.44
CA SER A 315 7.21 10.06 26.65
C SER A 315 5.74 10.12 27.07
N LEU A 316 4.88 10.78 26.28
CA LEU A 316 3.45 10.92 26.58
C LEU A 316 2.67 9.63 26.27
N ALA A 317 2.96 8.99 25.14
CA ALA A 317 2.26 7.78 24.71
C ALA A 317 3.19 6.84 23.94
N GLU A 318 3.00 5.55 24.15
CA GLU A 318 3.63 4.47 23.38
C GLU A 318 2.55 3.74 22.57
N LEU A 319 2.78 3.60 21.27
CA LEU A 319 1.89 2.89 20.36
C LEU A 319 2.47 1.52 20.07
N LEU A 320 1.74 0.47 20.42
CA LEU A 320 2.04 -0.91 20.05
C LEU A 320 1.07 -1.30 18.93
N ILE A 321 1.54 -1.27 17.69
CA ILE A 321 0.77 -1.71 16.53
C ILE A 321 0.94 -3.23 16.43
N LEU A 322 -0.15 -3.97 16.62
CA LEU A 322 -0.18 -5.43 16.59
C LEU A 322 -0.67 -5.97 15.24
N ASP A 323 -0.49 -7.28 15.07
CA ASP A 323 -0.93 -8.12 13.94
C ASP A 323 -1.40 -9.43 14.60
N THR A 324 -2.71 -9.70 14.58
CA THR A 324 -3.38 -10.63 15.51
C THR A 324 -3.84 -11.94 14.89
#